data_AF-A0A8C9RST2-F1
#
_entry.id   AF-A0A8C9RST2-F1
#
_cell.length_a   1.000
_cell.length_b   1.000
_cell.length_c   1.000
_cell.angle_alpha   90.00
_cell.angle_beta   90.00
_cell.angle_gamma   90.00
#
_symmetry.space_group_name_H-M   'P 1'
#
loop_
_entity.id
_entity.type
_entity.pdbx_description
1 polymer ?
#
loop_
_entity_poly.entity_id
_entity_poly.type
_entity_poly.pdbx_seq_one_letter_code
_entity_poly.pdbx_strand_id
1 'polypeptide(L)'
;VFNRTQGDKLQLHCNVTYKVMECRLQSAFWCKYSSDNCAELTDINRYVTQVSELNKSTGNILTRLIHFEFKNLTLDDAGEYKCNANCDSGETGMGHFIRLFIRGKQLHSTFVHLASYECRDEALKQKSPVTCCSVIILLHTLLF
;
A
#
# COMPACT_ATOMS: atom_id res chain seq x y z
N VAL A 1 34.52 -7.49 -7.54
CA VAL A 1 33.24 -7.36 -8.28
C VAL A 1 32.13 -7.81 -7.34
N PHE A 2 31.31 -6.88 -6.82
CA PHE A 2 30.17 -7.24 -5.97
C PHE A 2 28.96 -7.50 -6.87
N ASN A 3 28.64 -8.78 -7.11
CA ASN A 3 27.38 -9.17 -7.73
C ASN A 3 26.24 -8.86 -6.76
N ARG A 4 25.59 -7.72 -6.93
CA ARG A 4 24.30 -7.45 -6.28
C ARG A 4 23.25 -8.28 -7.01
N THR A 5 22.88 -9.44 -6.48
CA THR A 5 21.59 -10.03 -6.82
C THR A 5 20.53 -9.08 -6.25
N GLN A 6 19.90 -8.32 -7.14
CA GLN A 6 18.79 -7.46 -6.79
C GLN A 6 17.66 -8.38 -6.29
N GLY A 7 17.29 -8.26 -5.02
CA GLY A 7 16.18 -9.03 -4.47
C GLY A 7 14.88 -8.68 -5.20
N ASP A 8 13.92 -9.60 -5.17
CA ASP A 8 12.58 -9.39 -5.74
C ASP A 8 11.99 -8.05 -5.25
N LYS A 9 11.42 -7.29 -6.19
CA LYS A 9 10.78 -6.01 -5.89
C LYS A 9 9.40 -6.27 -5.32
N LEU A 10 9.13 -5.73 -4.12
CA LEU A 10 7.81 -5.75 -3.50
C LEU A 10 7.13 -4.41 -3.72
N GLN A 11 5.91 -4.48 -4.27
CA GLN A 11 5.05 -3.32 -4.45
C GLN A 11 3.77 -3.48 -3.63
N LEU A 12 3.36 -2.38 -2.98
CA LEU A 12 2.09 -2.22 -2.28
C LEU A 12 1.26 -1.17 -3.03
N HIS A 13 0.03 -1.52 -3.36
CA HIS A 13 -0.86 -0.70 -4.17
C HIS A 13 -2.09 -0.36 -3.33
N CYS A 14 -2.47 0.91 -3.28
CA CYS A 14 -3.67 1.35 -2.58
C CYS A 14 -4.54 2.23 -3.48
N ASN A 15 -5.83 1.92 -3.53
CA ASN A 15 -6.84 2.68 -4.24
C ASN A 15 -7.75 3.32 -3.21
N VAL A 16 -7.71 4.65 -3.13
CA VAL A 16 -8.57 5.44 -2.24
C VAL A 16 -9.68 6.06 -3.07
N THR A 17 -10.91 5.60 -2.87
CA THR A 17 -12.08 6.15 -3.54
C THR A 17 -12.82 7.07 -2.57
N TYR A 18 -13.11 8.29 -3.00
CA TYR A 18 -13.72 9.30 -2.14
C TYR A 18 -14.66 10.21 -2.92
N LYS A 19 -15.69 10.72 -2.24
CA LYS A 19 -16.60 11.73 -2.79
C LYS A 19 -16.06 13.12 -2.49
N VAL A 20 -15.71 13.89 -3.52
CA VAL A 20 -15.04 15.20 -3.39
C VAL A 20 -15.80 16.18 -2.49
N MET A 21 -17.14 16.16 -2.57
CA MET A 21 -18.01 17.07 -1.80
C MET A 21 -18.16 16.67 -0.33
N GLU A 22 -17.94 15.41 0.02
CA GLU A 22 -18.08 14.89 1.39
C GLU A 22 -16.72 14.64 2.05
N CYS A 23 -15.66 14.48 1.26
CA CYS A 23 -14.28 14.29 1.69
C CYS A 23 -13.35 15.02 0.73
N ARG A 24 -12.79 16.16 1.14
CA ARG A 24 -11.65 16.74 0.41
C ARG A 24 -10.42 16.02 0.91
N LEU A 25 -10.00 15.01 0.15
CA LEU A 25 -8.91 14.11 0.54
C LEU A 25 -7.62 14.88 0.77
N GLN A 26 -7.21 14.99 2.04
CA GLN A 26 -6.03 15.74 2.47
C GLN A 26 -4.76 14.92 2.28
N SER A 27 -4.76 13.69 2.78
CA SER A 27 -3.59 12.81 2.74
C SER A 27 -4.02 11.37 2.49
N ALA A 28 -3.22 10.61 1.75
CA ALA A 28 -3.36 9.18 1.71
C ALA A 28 -1.98 8.53 1.53
N PHE A 29 -1.68 7.54 2.35
CA PHE A 29 -0.32 7.03 2.52
C PHE A 29 -0.29 5.59 3.01
N TRP A 30 0.86 4.94 2.80
CA TRP A 30 1.18 3.67 3.44
C TRP A 30 1.86 3.90 4.78
N CYS A 31 1.53 3.07 5.76
CA CYS A 31 2.21 3.06 7.04
C CYS A 31 2.61 1.65 7.46
N LYS A 32 3.60 1.58 8.35
CA LYS A 32 3.92 0.37 9.12
C LYS A 32 3.31 0.51 10.51
N TYR A 33 2.58 -0.49 10.93
CA TYR A 33 1.93 -0.53 12.23
C TYR A 33 2.93 -1.00 13.30
N SER A 34 3.00 -0.28 14.41
CA SER A 34 3.80 -0.65 15.58
C SER A 34 3.07 -0.22 16.86
N SER A 35 2.77 -1.19 17.72
CA SER A 35 2.36 -1.00 19.12
C SER A 35 1.20 0.00 19.37
N ASP A 36 0.33 0.22 18.38
CA ASP A 36 -0.85 1.13 18.34
C ASP A 36 -0.72 2.41 17.49
N ASN A 37 0.43 2.63 16.83
CA ASN A 37 0.58 3.72 15.88
C ASN A 37 0.88 3.20 14.45
N CYS A 38 0.36 3.93 13.48
CA CYS A 38 0.56 3.74 12.04
C CYS A 38 1.59 4.78 11.58
N ALA A 39 2.87 4.40 11.57
CA ALA A 39 3.96 5.28 11.19
C ALA A 39 4.08 5.35 9.65
N GLU A 40 3.87 6.54 9.09
CA GLU A 40 3.95 6.78 7.65
C GLU A 40 5.33 6.41 7.08
N LEU A 41 5.32 5.75 5.91
CA LEU A 41 6.54 5.33 5.22
C LEU A 41 7.06 6.45 4.32
N THR A 42 7.96 7.28 4.84
CA THR A 42 8.45 8.50 4.14
C THR A 42 9.93 8.46 3.74
N ASP A 43 10.68 7.41 4.09
CA ASP A 43 12.11 7.32 3.77
C ASP A 43 12.35 7.12 2.27
N ILE A 44 12.67 8.23 1.58
CA ILE A 44 12.96 8.27 0.14
C ILE A 44 14.17 7.44 -0.27
N ASN A 45 15.07 7.07 0.64
CA ASN A 45 16.21 6.22 0.34
C ASN A 45 15.81 4.74 0.32
N ARG A 46 14.75 4.38 1.05
CA ARG A 46 14.24 3.02 1.14
C ARG A 46 13.07 2.73 0.23
N TYR A 47 12.26 3.74 -0.08
CA TYR A 47 10.99 3.57 -0.77
C TYR A 47 10.88 4.44 -2.01
N VAL A 48 10.04 4.00 -2.94
CA VAL A 48 9.54 4.82 -4.05
C VAL A 48 8.03 4.92 -3.85
N THR A 49 7.49 6.13 -3.84
CA THR A 49 6.04 6.35 -3.78
C THR A 49 5.60 7.19 -4.97
N GLN A 50 4.57 6.71 -5.66
CA GLN A 50 3.96 7.39 -6.78
C GLN A 50 2.47 7.50 -6.52
N VAL A 51 1.93 8.71 -6.70
CA VAL A 51 0.52 9.00 -6.49
C VAL A 51 -0.06 9.50 -7.80
N SER A 52 -1.19 8.95 -8.20
CA SER A 52 -1.96 9.41 -9.36
C SER A 52 -3.44 9.48 -9.04
N GLU A 53 -4.18 10.28 -9.80
CA GLU A 53 -5.62 10.40 -9.65
C GLU A 53 -6.31 9.90 -10.91
N LEU A 54 -7.30 9.02 -10.72
CA LEU A 54 -8.24 8.61 -11.74
C LEU A 54 -9.54 9.38 -11.52
N ASN A 55 -9.89 10.22 -12.49
CA ASN A 55 -11.20 10.81 -12.55
C ASN A 55 -12.16 9.83 -13.25
N LYS A 56 -13.02 9.15 -12.49
CA LYS A 56 -14.13 8.43 -13.09
C LYS A 56 -15.19 9.46 -13.47
N SER A 57 -15.53 9.52 -14.76
CA SER A 57 -16.45 10.46 -15.43
C SER A 57 -17.87 10.59 -14.80
N THR A 58 -18.17 9.87 -13.73
CA THR A 58 -19.49 9.80 -13.12
C THR A 58 -19.47 10.21 -11.65
N GLY A 59 -19.98 11.41 -11.38
CA GLY A 59 -20.63 11.74 -10.10
C GLY A 59 -19.74 12.08 -8.91
N ASN A 60 -18.84 13.07 -9.05
CA ASN A 60 -18.07 13.65 -7.92
C ASN A 60 -17.26 12.65 -7.09
N ILE A 61 -17.00 11.45 -7.62
CA ILE A 61 -16.20 10.42 -7.00
C ILE A 61 -14.84 10.36 -7.71
N LEU A 62 -13.77 10.53 -6.95
CA LEU A 62 -12.41 10.39 -7.44
C LEU A 62 -11.78 9.14 -6.83
N THR A 63 -10.84 8.55 -7.57
CA THR A 63 -9.99 7.48 -7.05
C THR A 63 -8.54 7.94 -7.09
N ARG A 64 -7.88 8.00 -5.94
CA ARG A 64 -6.43 8.21 -5.83
C ARG A 64 -5.73 6.86 -5.76
N LEU A 65 -4.77 6.63 -6.65
CA LEU A 65 -3.92 5.45 -6.66
C LEU A 65 -2.59 5.78 -5.99
N ILE A 66 -2.14 4.90 -5.10
CA ILE A 66 -0.88 5.04 -4.37
C ILE A 66 -0.09 3.78 -4.66
N HIS A 67 0.96 3.93 -5.44
CA HIS A 67 1.93 2.90 -5.70
C HIS A 67 3.14 3.10 -4.78
N PHE A 68 3.48 2.07 -4.02
CA PHE A 68 4.60 2.07 -3.10
C PHE A 68 5.52 0.88 -3.39
N GLU A 69 6.82 1.11 -3.55
CA GLU A 69 7.81 0.09 -3.85
C GLU A 69 8.95 0.12 -2.83
N PHE A 70 9.31 -1.06 -2.31
CA PHE A 70 10.55 -1.24 -1.57
C PHE A 70 11.72 -1.31 -2.54
N LYS A 71 12.72 -0.43 -2.38
CA LYS A 71 13.92 -0.47 -3.24
C LYS A 71 14.75 -1.73 -2.99
N ASN A 72 14.85 -2.14 -1.73
CA ASN A 72 15.49 -3.38 -1.29
C ASN A 72 14.81 -3.87 -0.01
N LEU A 73 14.34 -5.12 0.00
CA LEU A 73 13.80 -5.76 1.19
C LEU A 73 14.91 -6.27 2.11
N THR A 74 14.71 -6.08 3.41
CA THR A 74 15.54 -6.54 4.51
C THR A 74 14.67 -7.26 5.54
N LEU A 75 15.27 -8.08 6.41
CA LEU A 75 14.49 -8.78 7.44
C LEU A 75 13.71 -7.83 8.35
N ASP A 76 14.23 -6.62 8.57
CA ASP A 76 13.60 -5.57 9.38
C ASP A 76 12.33 -4.99 8.75
N ASP A 77 12.09 -5.23 7.45
CA ASP A 77 10.87 -4.82 6.77
C ASP A 77 9.69 -5.75 7.10
N ALA A 78 9.91 -6.89 7.76
CA ALA A 78 8.80 -7.71 8.24
C ALA A 78 7.91 -6.91 9.21
N GLY A 79 6.60 -7.14 9.14
CA GLY A 79 5.63 -6.43 9.96
C GLY A 79 4.26 -6.27 9.30
N GLU A 80 3.42 -5.45 9.91
CA GLU A 80 2.07 -5.15 9.42
C GLU A 80 2.02 -3.76 8.82
N TYR A 81 1.37 -3.66 7.67
CA TYR A 81 1.28 -2.47 6.84
C TYR A 81 -0.18 -2.15 6.56
N LYS A 82 -0.51 -0.86 6.43
CA LYS A 82 -1.87 -0.41 6.15
C LYS A 82 -1.85 0.84 5.30
N CYS A 83 -2.82 0.95 4.40
CA CYS A 83 -3.07 2.19 3.69
C CYS A 83 -4.10 3.01 4.47
N ASN A 84 -3.78 4.27 4.72
CA ASN A 84 -4.68 5.22 5.38
C ASN A 84 -4.99 6.40 4.46
N ALA A 85 -6.17 6.97 4.63
CA ALA A 85 -6.62 8.18 3.97
C ALA A 85 -7.29 9.09 4.99
N ASN A 86 -7.02 10.38 4.94
CA ASN A 86 -7.63 11.38 5.81
C ASN A 86 -8.28 12.46 4.94
N CYS A 87 -9.53 12.76 5.24
CA CYS A 87 -10.25 13.92 4.73
C CYS A 87 -9.93 15.14 5.60
N ASP A 88 -10.00 16.33 5.02
CA ASP A 88 -9.85 17.58 5.77
C ASP A 88 -10.93 17.80 6.84
N SER A 89 -12.09 17.19 6.66
CA SER A 89 -13.21 17.15 7.60
C SER A 89 -12.98 16.24 8.82
N GLY A 90 -11.91 15.44 8.81
CA GLY A 90 -11.52 14.55 9.89
C GLY A 90 -11.99 13.10 9.72
N GLU A 91 -12.85 12.79 8.75
CA GLU A 91 -13.12 11.38 8.40
C GLU A 91 -11.86 10.69 7.86
N THR A 92 -11.72 9.42 8.21
CA THR A 92 -10.59 8.60 7.80
C THR A 92 -11.03 7.34 7.07
N GLY A 93 -10.35 7.01 5.97
CA GLY A 93 -10.43 5.74 5.28
C GLY A 93 -9.25 4.85 5.68
N MET A 94 -9.51 3.56 5.82
CA MET A 94 -8.51 2.58 6.27
C MET A 94 -8.61 1.32 5.42
N GLY A 95 -7.50 0.94 4.77
CA GLY A 95 -7.40 -0.33 4.04
C GLY A 95 -7.24 -1.50 5.01
N HIS A 96 -7.28 -2.74 4.50
CA HIS A 96 -6.97 -3.89 5.35
C HIS A 96 -5.48 -3.93 5.72
N PHE A 97 -5.17 -4.68 6.78
CA PHE A 97 -3.81 -4.96 7.18
C PHE A 97 -3.14 -5.93 6.20
N ILE A 98 -1.93 -5.58 5.78
CA ILE A 98 -1.01 -6.41 5.01
C ILE A 98 0.10 -6.87 5.94
N ARG A 99 0.21 -8.17 6.15
CA ARG A 99 1.31 -8.73 6.93
C ARG A 99 2.43 -9.22 6.02
N LEU A 100 3.58 -8.55 6.08
CA LEU A 100 4.77 -8.93 5.33
C LEU A 100 5.62 -9.90 6.13
N PHE A 101 5.80 -11.10 5.57
CA PHE A 101 6.73 -12.11 6.09
C PHE A 101 7.94 -12.20 5.17
N ILE A 102 9.14 -12.04 5.74
CA ILE A 102 10.40 -12.11 5.00
C ILE A 102 11.20 -13.28 5.56
N ARG A 103 11.54 -14.24 4.70
CA ARG A 103 12.38 -15.38 5.05
C ARG A 103 13.70 -15.26 4.31
N GLY A 104 14.80 -15.20 5.04
CA GLY A 104 16.13 -15.34 4.46
C GLY A 104 16.45 -16.81 4.24
N LYS A 105 16.78 -17.20 3.01
CA LYS A 105 17.67 -18.35 2.79
C LYS A 105 19.04 -17.78 2.41
N GLN A 106 20.09 -18.18 3.13
CA GLN A 106 21.44 -17.95 2.62
C GLN A 106 21.59 -18.73 1.31
N LEU A 107 22.03 -18.00 0.28
CA LEU A 107 22.28 -18.38 -1.12
C LEU A 107 21.02 -18.52 -1.99
N HIS A 108 20.78 -17.45 -2.75
CA HIS A 108 19.85 -17.26 -3.87
C HIS A 108 18.37 -17.57 -3.62
N SER A 109 17.57 -16.52 -3.71
CA SER A 109 16.11 -16.48 -3.74
C SER A 109 15.41 -16.28 -2.38
N THR A 110 14.90 -15.06 -2.21
CA THR A 110 13.97 -14.66 -1.16
C THR A 110 12.57 -15.04 -1.59
N PHE A 111 11.95 -16.00 -0.91
CA PHE A 111 10.55 -16.34 -1.18
C PHE A 111 9.65 -15.45 -0.31
N VAL A 112 8.85 -14.61 -0.97
CA VAL A 112 7.79 -13.84 -0.32
C VAL A 112 6.47 -14.59 -0.51
N HIS A 113 5.90 -15.10 0.58
CA HIS A 113 4.62 -15.83 0.56
C HIS A 113 3.52 -14.86 1.00
N LEU A 114 2.62 -14.44 0.11
CA LEU A 114 1.59 -13.44 0.45
C LEU A 114 0.24 -13.80 -0.15
N ALA A 115 -0.80 -13.63 0.68
CA ALA A 115 -2.19 -13.75 0.30
C ALA A 115 -2.66 -12.43 -0.34
N SER A 116 -3.25 -12.51 -1.53
CA SER A 116 -4.03 -11.41 -2.10
C SER A 116 -5.39 -11.36 -1.40
N TYR A 117 -5.82 -10.17 -0.98
CA TYR A 117 -7.23 -9.93 -0.70
C TYR A 117 -7.72 -8.90 -1.72
N GLU A 118 -8.72 -9.29 -2.49
CA GLU A 118 -9.56 -8.32 -3.18
C GLU A 118 -10.52 -7.76 -2.13
N CYS A 119 -10.58 -6.43 -2.02
CA CYS A 119 -11.66 -5.79 -1.29
C CYS A 119 -12.96 -6.09 -2.05
N ARG A 120 -13.66 -7.14 -1.63
CA ARG A 120 -15.07 -7.28 -2.01
C ARG A 120 -15.79 -6.13 -1.35
N ASP A 121 -16.53 -5.35 -2.15
CA ASP A 121 -17.59 -4.48 -1.68
C ASP A 121 -18.57 -5.32 -0.87
N GLU A 122 -18.29 -5.55 0.41
CA GLU A 122 -19.31 -5.98 1.36
C GLU A 122 -20.23 -4.78 1.58
N ALA A 123 -21.21 -4.71 0.67
CA ALA A 123 -22.55 -4.21 0.86
C ALA A 123 -22.69 -2.97 1.74
N LEU A 124 -22.97 -1.84 1.09
CA LEU A 124 -24.21 -1.09 1.34
C LEU A 124 -24.69 -1.06 2.81
N LYS A 125 -23.86 -0.63 3.76
CA LYS A 125 -24.30 -0.20 5.11
C LYS A 125 -23.24 0.46 5.99
N GLN A 126 -22.23 1.12 5.43
CA GLN A 126 -21.48 2.15 6.18
C GLN A 126 -21.28 3.40 5.33
N LYS A 127 -21.90 4.47 5.80
CA LYS A 127 -22.05 5.81 5.22
C LYS A 127 -20.72 6.61 5.29
N SER A 128 -19.61 6.03 4.83
CA SER A 128 -18.30 6.71 4.83
C SER A 128 -18.05 7.42 3.50
N PRO A 129 -17.55 8.67 3.50
CA PRO A 129 -17.26 9.40 2.27
C PRO A 129 -15.94 8.98 1.60
N VAL A 130 -15.16 8.11 2.25
CA VAL A 130 -13.87 7.59 1.79
C VAL A 130 -13.72 6.09 2.07
N THR A 131 -13.17 5.36 1.10
CA THR A 131 -12.88 3.93 1.15
C THR A 131 -11.47 3.66 0.63
N CYS A 132 -10.72 2.78 1.30
CA CYS A 132 -9.37 2.39 0.91
C CYS A 132 -9.33 0.89 0.58
N CYS A 133 -8.84 0.57 -0.62
CA CYS A 133 -8.59 -0.80 -1.04
C CYS A 133 -7.09 -1.03 -1.19
N SER A 134 -6.58 -2.12 -0.67
CA SER A 134 -5.15 -2.40 -0.60
C SER A 134 -4.82 -3.72 -1.28
N VAL A 135 -3.77 -3.76 -2.10
CA VAL A 135 -3.34 -4.92 -2.88
C VAL A 135 -1.82 -5.01 -2.84
N ILE A 136 -1.28 -6.22 -2.93
CA ILE A 136 0.16 -6.49 -3.02
C ILE A 136 0.47 -7.02 -4.40
N ILE A 137 1.54 -6.53 -5.01
CA ILE A 137 2.09 -7.09 -6.24
C ILE A 137 3.56 -7.47 -5.99
N LEU A 138 3.87 -8.75 -6.19
CA LEU A 138 5.25 -9.26 -6.22
C LEU A 138 5.71 -9.31 -7.67
N LEU A 139 6.75 -8.56 -7.99
CA LEU A 139 7.44 -8.69 -9.27
C LEU A 139 8.62 -9.62 -9.08
N HIS A 140 8.45 -10.88 -9.48
CA HIS A 140 9.58 -11.77 -9.69
C HIS A 140 10.32 -11.32 -10.95
N THR A 141 11.52 -10.80 -10.77
CA THR A 141 12.43 -10.57 -11.89
C THR A 141 13.03 -11.91 -12.27
N LEU A 142 12.44 -12.60 -13.25
CA LEU A 142 13.10 -13.72 -13.92
C LEU A 142 14.30 -13.15 -14.67
N LEU A 143 15.49 -13.23 -14.07
CA LEU A 143 16.76 -12.98 -14.75
C LEU A 143 17.17 -14.27 -15.48
N PHE A 144 17.19 -14.21 -16.81
CA PHE A 144 17.89 -15.16 -17.68
C PHE A 144 19.38 -14.86 -17.70
#